data_AF-A0A4D6MFS3-F1
#
_entry.id   AF-A0A4D6MFS3-F1
#
_cell.length_a   1.000
_cell.length_b   1.000
_cell.length_c   1.000
_cell.angle_alpha   90.00
_cell.angle_beta   90.00
_cell.angle_gamma   90.00
#
_symmetry.space_group_name_H-M   'P 1'
#
loop_
_entity.id
_entity.type
_entity.pdbx_description
1 polymer ?
#
loop_
_entity_poly.entity_id
_entity_poly.type
_entity_poly.pdbx_seq_one_letter_code
_entity_poly.pdbx_strand_id
1 'polypeptide(L)'
;MASSSSSCKRIKQVATKQRDSDIDGWISDPEAQDTFVRSFRNCKIINHKYADLPFFQTHVFAFPTLLSFQSLEKFVQLKGNVYPDLVRIFYVNLRCEEDLLTSHVKGVNIVLTKELWTSIAGFQPGGLPAHRGLPGVNRLDIYQSCLRDPTAKRNYNIFRADAIEKDERVLAFIISWILVPHNSNHAQLTTEDVFLLHAFKCNLLID
;
A
#
# COMPACT_ATOMS: atom_id res chain seq x y z
N MET A 1 -29.57 10.52 63.04
CA MET A 1 -28.76 10.84 61.85
C MET A 1 -27.67 9.80 61.70
N ALA A 2 -27.58 9.19 60.50
CA ALA A 2 -26.48 8.42 59.90
C ALA A 2 -25.90 7.21 60.66
N SER A 3 -25.56 6.07 60.06
CA SER A 3 -25.82 5.48 58.74
C SER A 3 -25.45 4.00 58.86
N SER A 4 -26.28 3.13 58.28
CA SER A 4 -26.03 1.69 58.20
C SER A 4 -24.84 1.38 57.30
N SER A 5 -23.89 0.59 57.80
CA SER A 5 -22.77 0.02 57.03
C SER A 5 -23.27 -1.19 56.23
N SER A 6 -23.53 -1.01 54.94
CA SER A 6 -23.79 -2.11 54.01
C SER A 6 -22.47 -2.56 53.36
N SER A 7 -21.96 -3.70 53.83
CA SER A 7 -20.85 -4.39 53.19
C SER A 7 -21.28 -4.90 51.80
N CYS A 8 -20.91 -4.17 50.76
CA CYS A 8 -21.16 -4.55 49.37
C CYS A 8 -20.28 -5.76 49.00
N LYS A 9 -20.87 -6.95 48.94
CA LYS A 9 -20.22 -8.17 48.44
C LYS A 9 -19.82 -7.95 46.99
N ARG A 10 -18.51 -7.89 46.73
CA ARG A 10 -17.94 -7.81 45.38
C ARG A 10 -18.16 -9.15 44.68
N ILE A 11 -19.26 -9.26 43.94
CA ILE A 11 -19.50 -10.39 43.02
C ILE A 11 -18.37 -10.32 41.99
N LYS A 12 -17.46 -11.29 42.03
CA LYS A 12 -16.52 -11.53 40.93
C LYS A 12 -17.35 -11.99 39.75
N GLN A 13 -17.69 -11.06 38.85
CA GLN A 13 -18.05 -11.43 37.48
C GLN A 13 -16.81 -12.10 36.89
N VAL A 14 -16.88 -13.42 36.76
CA VAL A 14 -16.02 -14.15 35.85
C VAL A 14 -16.42 -13.63 34.47
N ALA A 15 -15.60 -12.75 33.91
CA ALA A 15 -15.68 -12.45 32.50
C ALA A 15 -15.50 -13.79 31.78
N THR A 16 -16.59 -14.32 31.23
CA THR A 16 -16.51 -15.40 30.25
C THR A 16 -15.66 -14.82 29.14
N LYS A 17 -14.38 -15.23 29.09
CA LYS A 17 -13.54 -15.06 27.92
C LYS A 17 -14.31 -15.73 26.79
N GLN A 18 -15.06 -14.95 26.02
CA GLN A 18 -15.48 -15.36 24.70
C GLN A 18 -14.15 -15.70 24.03
N ARG A 19 -13.90 -17.01 23.81
CA ARG A 19 -12.77 -17.42 22.99
C ARG A 19 -13.04 -16.74 21.66
N ASP A 20 -12.24 -15.73 21.32
CA ASP A 20 -12.18 -15.25 19.95
C ASP A 20 -12.07 -16.51 19.11
N SER A 21 -13.06 -16.72 18.23
CA SER A 21 -13.06 -17.89 17.36
C SER A 21 -11.72 -17.92 16.65
N ASP A 22 -11.05 -19.06 16.72
CA ASP A 22 -9.86 -19.32 15.92
C ASP A 22 -10.12 -18.85 14.49
N ILE A 23 -9.15 -18.19 13.85
CA ILE A 23 -9.30 -17.57 12.52
C ILE A 23 -9.88 -18.57 11.51
N ASP A 24 -9.56 -19.85 11.72
CA ASP A 24 -10.06 -21.00 10.97
C ASP A 24 -11.60 -21.09 10.93
N GLY A 25 -12.30 -20.55 11.93
CA GLY A 25 -13.78 -20.51 12.00
C GLY A 25 -14.42 -19.33 11.26
N TRP A 26 -13.64 -18.38 10.72
CA TRP A 26 -14.16 -17.26 9.93
C TRP A 26 -14.12 -17.54 8.42
N ILE A 27 -13.54 -18.67 8.01
CA ILE A 27 -13.50 -19.14 6.62
C ILE A 27 -14.51 -20.28 6.49
N SER A 28 -15.60 -20.02 5.75
CA SER A 28 -16.68 -21.00 5.59
C SER A 28 -16.50 -21.94 4.40
N ASP A 29 -15.63 -21.58 3.46
CA ASP A 29 -15.35 -22.36 2.26
C ASP A 29 -14.13 -23.30 2.48
N PRO A 30 -14.29 -24.63 2.34
CA PRO A 30 -13.20 -25.59 2.55
C PRO A 30 -11.98 -25.38 1.64
N GLU A 31 -12.18 -24.92 0.40
CA GLU A 31 -11.07 -24.65 -0.54
C GLU A 31 -10.29 -23.38 -0.13
N ALA A 32 -11.02 -22.34 0.27
CA ALA A 32 -10.44 -21.15 0.87
C ALA A 32 -9.69 -21.47 2.18
N GLN A 33 -10.16 -22.45 2.95
CA GLN A 33 -9.51 -22.88 4.19
C GLN A 33 -8.16 -23.58 3.91
N ASP A 34 -8.09 -24.50 2.94
CA ASP A 34 -6.81 -25.10 2.51
C ASP A 34 -5.83 -24.03 2.01
N THR A 35 -6.34 -23.12 1.17
CA THR A 35 -5.57 -21.99 0.65
C THR A 35 -5.04 -21.08 1.76
N PHE A 36 -5.85 -20.78 2.77
CA PHE A 36 -5.42 -20.00 3.92
C PHE A 36 -4.28 -20.68 4.68
N VAL A 37 -4.43 -21.96 5.01
CA VAL A 37 -3.40 -22.70 5.77
C VAL A 37 -2.08 -22.73 4.99
N ARG A 38 -2.14 -23.01 3.69
CA ARG A 38 -0.94 -23.14 2.84
C ARG A 38 -0.26 -21.81 2.54
N SER A 39 -1.04 -20.77 2.27
CA SER A 39 -0.54 -19.56 1.60
C SER A 39 -0.68 -18.27 2.42
N PHE A 40 -1.49 -18.24 3.48
CA PHE A 40 -1.80 -16.98 4.19
C PHE A 40 -1.61 -17.01 5.71
N ARG A 41 -1.75 -18.18 6.35
CA ARG A 41 -1.71 -18.33 7.83
C ARG A 41 -0.44 -17.73 8.44
N ASN A 42 0.70 -17.99 7.81
CA ASN A 42 2.01 -17.51 8.26
C ASN A 42 2.57 -16.36 7.42
N CYS A 43 1.79 -15.83 6.46
CA CYS A 43 2.24 -14.69 5.68
C CYS A 43 2.31 -13.44 6.55
N LYS A 44 3.48 -12.81 6.50
CA LYS A 44 3.73 -11.53 7.17
C LYS A 44 3.02 -10.43 6.40
N ILE A 45 2.05 -9.79 7.05
CA ILE A 45 1.43 -8.59 6.51
C ILE A 45 2.41 -7.44 6.70
N ILE A 46 2.77 -6.79 5.60
CA ILE A 46 3.57 -5.57 5.62
C ILE A 46 2.60 -4.42 5.88
N ASN A 47 2.85 -3.66 6.94
CA ASN A 47 2.05 -2.47 7.20
C ASN A 47 2.24 -1.47 6.07
N HIS A 48 1.14 -0.87 5.61
CA HIS A 48 1.19 0.22 4.65
C HIS A 48 2.08 1.35 5.20
N LYS A 49 2.90 1.93 4.31
CA LYS A 49 3.63 3.15 4.61
C LYS A 49 2.81 4.35 4.14
N TYR A 50 3.06 5.50 4.73
CA TYR A 50 2.47 6.76 4.34
C TYR A 50 3.57 7.82 4.23
N ALA A 51 3.32 8.84 3.41
CA ALA A 51 4.16 10.02 3.29
C ALA A 51 3.56 11.17 4.11
N ASP A 52 4.42 12.02 4.70
CA ASP A 52 4.02 13.29 5.29
C ASP A 52 4.33 14.40 4.27
N LEU A 53 3.41 14.65 3.34
CA LEU A 53 3.64 15.60 2.26
C LEU A 53 3.92 17.04 2.76
N PRO A 54 3.22 17.57 3.77
CA PRO A 54 3.55 18.88 4.35
C PRO A 54 5.00 18.99 4.85
N PHE A 55 5.53 17.93 5.49
CA PHE A 55 6.93 17.88 5.90
C PHE A 55 7.88 18.05 4.71
N PHE A 56 7.65 17.32 3.61
CA PHE A 56 8.51 17.40 2.43
C PHE A 56 8.41 18.75 1.69
N GLN A 57 7.20 19.31 1.58
CA GLN A 57 7.00 20.63 1.00
C GLN A 57 7.78 21.71 1.75
N THR A 58 7.76 21.66 3.09
CA THR A 58 8.51 22.60 3.95
C THR A 58 10.02 22.50 3.75
N HIS A 59 10.52 21.33 3.35
CA HIS A 59 11.94 21.07 3.07
C HIS A 59 12.30 21.21 1.58
N VAL A 60 11.46 21.88 0.80
CA VAL A 60 11.72 22.24 -0.62
C VAL A 60 11.92 21.00 -1.50
N PHE A 61 11.19 19.92 -1.22
CA PHE A 61 11.05 18.80 -2.15
C PHE A 61 9.98 19.13 -3.20
N ALA A 62 10.23 18.76 -4.46
CA ALA A 62 9.34 19.04 -5.57
C ALA A 62 8.38 17.87 -5.85
N PHE A 63 8.76 16.63 -5.53
CA PHE A 63 7.92 15.46 -5.77
C PHE A 63 6.47 15.55 -5.22
N PRO A 64 6.16 16.27 -4.11
CA PRO A 64 4.77 16.36 -3.65
C PRO A 64 3.84 16.94 -4.72
N THR A 65 4.28 17.92 -5.51
CA THR A 65 3.46 18.50 -6.59
C THR A 65 3.25 17.50 -7.74
N LEU A 66 4.22 16.63 -7.99
CA LEU A 66 4.09 15.53 -8.95
C LEU A 66 3.03 14.51 -8.51
N LEU A 67 2.94 14.23 -7.20
CA LEU A 67 1.88 13.38 -6.64
C LEU A 67 0.50 14.08 -6.69
N SER A 68 0.45 15.39 -6.45
CA SER A 68 -0.76 16.21 -6.62
C SER A 68 -1.31 16.14 -8.02
N PHE A 69 -0.44 16.24 -9.03
CA PHE A 69 -0.83 16.17 -10.44
C PHE A 69 -1.54 14.84 -10.78
N GLN A 70 -1.11 13.74 -10.17
CA GLN A 70 -1.73 12.41 -10.35
C GLN A 70 -2.92 12.15 -9.40
N SER A 71 -3.33 13.15 -8.60
CA SER A 71 -4.35 13.00 -7.54
C SER A 71 -4.01 11.91 -6.50
N LEU A 72 -2.72 11.66 -6.24
CA LEU A 72 -2.26 10.61 -5.32
C LEU A 72 -2.09 11.08 -3.87
N GLU A 73 -2.26 12.37 -3.59
CA GLU A 73 -2.01 12.95 -2.26
C GLU A 73 -2.82 12.28 -1.16
N LYS A 74 -4.09 12.00 -1.44
CA LYS A 74 -4.98 11.32 -0.49
C LYS A 74 -4.45 9.93 -0.20
N PHE A 75 -4.18 9.15 -1.25
CA PHE A 75 -3.71 7.76 -1.15
C PHE A 75 -2.41 7.63 -0.36
N VAL A 76 -1.38 8.40 -0.71
CA VAL A 76 -0.05 8.28 -0.06
C VAL A 76 -0.06 8.75 1.39
N GLN A 77 -1.08 9.51 1.81
CA GLN A 77 -1.26 9.97 3.18
C GLN A 77 -2.28 9.15 3.96
N LEU A 78 -2.89 8.11 3.37
CA LEU A 78 -3.84 7.25 4.06
C LEU A 78 -3.17 6.61 5.28
N LYS A 79 -3.75 6.89 6.44
CA LYS A 79 -3.37 6.31 7.73
C LYS A 79 -4.56 5.57 8.29
N GLY A 80 -4.32 4.40 8.84
CA GLY A 80 -5.37 3.62 9.48
C GLY A 80 -4.81 2.51 10.35
N ASN A 81 -5.66 2.02 11.25
CA ASN A 81 -5.35 0.80 11.99
C ASN A 81 -5.46 -0.39 11.03
N VAL A 82 -4.42 -1.20 10.98
CA VAL A 82 -4.42 -2.45 10.22
C VAL A 82 -4.73 -3.59 11.19
N TYR A 83 -5.74 -4.40 10.85
CA TYR A 83 -6.11 -5.60 11.59
C TYR A 83 -5.66 -6.82 10.78
N PRO A 84 -4.49 -7.42 11.08
CA PRO A 84 -3.88 -8.41 10.20
C PRO A 84 -4.79 -9.61 9.91
N ASP A 85 -5.52 -10.11 10.88
CA ASP A 85 -6.37 -11.28 10.70
C ASP A 85 -7.55 -11.01 9.78
N LEU A 86 -8.17 -9.83 9.87
CA LEU A 86 -9.22 -9.40 8.95
C LEU A 86 -8.68 -9.22 7.53
N VAL A 87 -7.45 -8.68 7.39
CA VAL A 87 -6.78 -8.54 6.09
C VAL A 87 -6.50 -9.91 5.47
N ARG A 88 -6.04 -10.90 6.25
CA ARG A 88 -5.82 -12.26 5.73
C ARG A 88 -7.10 -12.88 5.20
N ILE A 89 -8.17 -12.81 5.98
CA ILE A 89 -9.47 -13.36 5.58
C ILE A 89 -10.02 -12.61 4.37
N PHE A 90 -9.86 -11.28 4.35
CA PHE A 90 -10.24 -10.47 3.19
C PHE A 90 -9.60 -11.01 1.91
N TYR A 91 -8.28 -11.23 1.91
CA TYR A 91 -7.57 -11.72 0.73
C TYR A 91 -7.88 -13.17 0.38
N VAL A 92 -8.06 -14.03 1.38
CA VAL A 92 -8.42 -15.44 1.13
C VAL A 92 -9.80 -15.57 0.48
N ASN A 93 -10.76 -14.76 0.93
CA ASN A 93 -12.11 -14.77 0.40
C ASN A 93 -12.29 -13.81 -0.78
N LEU A 94 -11.21 -13.16 -1.25
CA LEU A 94 -11.27 -12.17 -2.31
C LEU A 94 -11.62 -12.84 -3.64
N ARG A 95 -12.69 -12.36 -4.27
CA ARG A 95 -13.10 -12.73 -5.63
C ARG A 95 -13.08 -11.49 -6.50
N CYS A 96 -12.62 -11.64 -7.74
CA CYS A 96 -12.59 -10.59 -8.74
C CYS A 96 -13.37 -11.06 -9.97
N GLU A 97 -14.50 -10.43 -10.23
CA GLU A 97 -15.36 -10.70 -11.38
C GLU A 97 -15.62 -9.38 -12.09
N GLU A 98 -15.19 -9.22 -13.35
CA GLU A 98 -15.46 -8.04 -14.19
C GLU A 98 -15.26 -6.68 -13.46
N ASP A 99 -14.10 -6.50 -12.83
CA ASP A 99 -13.71 -5.31 -12.03
C ASP A 99 -14.48 -5.11 -10.70
N LEU A 100 -15.29 -6.07 -10.29
CA LEU A 100 -15.93 -6.11 -8.98
C LEU A 100 -15.12 -6.98 -8.01
N LEU A 101 -14.59 -6.36 -6.96
CA LEU A 101 -13.92 -7.09 -5.88
C LEU A 101 -14.92 -7.37 -4.76
N THR A 102 -15.10 -8.64 -4.41
CA THR A 102 -15.96 -9.05 -3.31
C THR A 102 -15.20 -9.90 -2.31
N SER A 103 -15.51 -9.76 -1.03
CA SER A 103 -14.94 -10.58 0.03
C SER A 103 -15.87 -10.66 1.23
N HIS A 104 -16.02 -11.85 1.81
CA HIS A 104 -16.80 -12.04 3.03
C HIS A 104 -15.87 -12.08 4.24
N VAL A 105 -16.02 -11.17 5.20
CA VAL A 105 -15.16 -11.08 6.39
C VAL A 105 -16.01 -10.95 7.64
N LYS A 106 -15.94 -11.97 8.51
CA LYS A 106 -16.61 -11.98 9.83
C LYS A 106 -18.11 -11.60 9.75
N GLY A 107 -18.84 -12.20 8.82
CA GLY A 107 -20.28 -11.93 8.64
C GLY A 107 -20.61 -10.71 7.77
N VAL A 108 -19.61 -9.98 7.28
CA VAL A 108 -19.79 -8.78 6.46
C VAL A 108 -19.38 -9.06 5.02
N ASN A 109 -20.27 -8.79 4.07
CA ASN A 109 -19.93 -8.77 2.65
C ASN A 109 -19.32 -7.41 2.29
N ILE A 110 -18.04 -7.40 1.95
CA ILE A 110 -17.33 -6.24 1.43
C ILE A 110 -17.40 -6.31 -0.10
N VAL A 111 -17.87 -5.22 -0.71
CA VAL A 111 -17.96 -5.06 -2.15
C VAL A 111 -17.23 -3.77 -2.52
N LEU A 112 -16.14 -3.89 -3.28
CA LEU A 112 -15.35 -2.76 -3.75
C LEU A 112 -15.58 -2.62 -5.26
N THR A 113 -16.40 -1.64 -5.63
CA THR A 113 -16.61 -1.24 -7.02
C THR A 113 -15.49 -0.31 -7.48
N LYS A 114 -15.34 -0.14 -8.80
CA LYS A 114 -14.36 0.79 -9.38
C LYS A 114 -14.50 2.21 -8.78
N GLU A 115 -15.74 2.68 -8.69
CA GLU A 115 -16.08 3.99 -8.15
C GLU A 115 -15.72 4.13 -6.67
N LEU A 116 -15.97 3.08 -5.87
CA LEU A 116 -15.71 3.10 -4.43
C LEU A 116 -14.21 3.17 -4.12
N TRP A 117 -13.39 2.31 -4.74
CA TRP A 117 -11.95 2.35 -4.49
C TRP A 117 -11.33 3.65 -5.02
N THR A 118 -11.77 4.14 -6.18
CA THR A 118 -11.36 5.44 -6.73
C THR A 118 -11.68 6.57 -5.76
N SER A 119 -12.89 6.57 -5.17
CA SER A 119 -13.29 7.56 -4.17
C SER A 119 -12.47 7.48 -2.88
N ILE A 120 -12.22 6.26 -2.37
CA ILE A 120 -11.41 6.05 -1.16
C ILE A 120 -9.98 6.53 -1.38
N ALA A 121 -9.35 6.10 -2.47
CA ALA A 121 -7.97 6.40 -2.78
C ALA A 121 -7.77 7.83 -3.31
N GLY A 122 -8.80 8.43 -3.90
CA GLY A 122 -8.75 9.74 -4.53
C GLY A 122 -8.12 9.74 -5.93
N PHE A 123 -7.99 8.57 -6.56
CA PHE A 123 -7.37 8.45 -7.87
C PHE A 123 -8.21 9.10 -8.97
N GLN A 124 -7.54 9.53 -10.03
CA GLN A 124 -8.20 9.85 -11.28
C GLN A 124 -7.97 8.72 -12.28
N PRO A 125 -9.04 8.00 -12.68
CA PRO A 125 -8.91 6.94 -13.65
C PRO A 125 -8.61 7.53 -15.03
N GLY A 126 -7.87 6.78 -15.83
CA GLY A 126 -7.49 7.18 -17.17
C GLY A 126 -6.09 7.78 -17.19
N GLY A 127 -5.25 7.26 -18.07
CA GLY A 127 -3.84 7.58 -18.14
C GLY A 127 -3.10 6.53 -18.96
N LEU A 128 -1.79 6.70 -19.07
CA LEU A 128 -0.93 5.69 -19.68
C LEU A 128 -0.61 4.60 -18.65
N PRO A 129 -0.64 3.31 -19.02
CA PRO A 129 -0.18 2.23 -18.15
C PRO A 129 1.35 2.22 -18.10
N ALA A 130 1.95 3.30 -17.58
CA ALA A 130 3.38 3.57 -17.64
C ALA A 130 4.21 2.49 -16.97
N HIS A 131 3.65 1.79 -15.99
CA HIS A 131 4.27 0.62 -15.35
C HIS A 131 4.59 -0.51 -16.36
N ARG A 132 3.91 -0.57 -17.51
CA ARG A 132 4.17 -1.56 -18.58
C ARG A 132 5.21 -1.08 -19.59
N GLY A 133 5.75 0.12 -19.41
CA GLY A 133 6.68 0.78 -20.32
C GLY A 133 6.03 1.92 -21.11
N LEU A 134 6.89 2.74 -21.72
CA LEU A 134 6.52 3.90 -22.51
C LEU A 134 7.08 3.76 -23.93
N PRO A 135 6.24 3.84 -24.98
CA PRO A 135 6.68 3.70 -26.37
C PRO A 135 7.78 4.70 -26.72
N GLY A 136 8.90 4.21 -27.29
CA GLY A 136 10.00 5.06 -27.73
C GLY A 136 10.92 5.58 -26.62
N VAL A 137 10.68 5.21 -25.36
CA VAL A 137 11.50 5.65 -24.22
C VAL A 137 12.34 4.51 -23.67
N ASN A 138 13.65 4.73 -23.54
CA ASN A 138 14.57 3.74 -22.98
C ASN A 138 14.75 3.94 -21.47
N ARG A 139 14.62 2.85 -20.70
CA ARG A 139 14.82 2.87 -19.23
C ARG A 139 16.23 3.33 -18.80
N LEU A 140 17.27 3.09 -19.59
CA LEU A 140 18.62 3.54 -19.31
C LEU A 140 18.72 5.07 -19.39
N ASP A 141 18.15 5.67 -20.43
CA ASP A 141 18.15 7.11 -20.64
C ASP A 141 17.36 7.81 -19.52
N ILE A 142 16.21 7.23 -19.13
CA ILE A 142 15.45 7.68 -17.96
C ILE A 142 16.32 7.67 -16.71
N TYR A 143 16.93 6.53 -16.39
CA TYR A 143 17.73 6.38 -15.17
C TYR A 143 18.91 7.36 -15.16
N GLN A 144 19.59 7.52 -16.30
CA GLN A 144 20.68 8.49 -16.47
C GLN A 144 20.23 9.93 -16.21
N SER A 145 19.02 10.31 -16.67
CA SER A 145 18.45 11.65 -16.43
C SER A 145 18.14 11.95 -14.96
N CYS A 146 18.13 10.94 -14.09
CA CYS A 146 17.88 11.09 -12.66
C CYS A 146 19.16 11.06 -11.81
N LEU A 147 20.33 10.83 -12.43
CA LEU A 147 21.59 10.71 -11.69
C LEU A 147 22.09 12.08 -11.22
N ARG A 148 22.65 12.11 -10.01
CA ARG A 148 23.37 13.29 -9.48
C ARG A 148 24.57 13.72 -10.34
N ASP A 149 25.20 12.73 -10.98
CA ASP A 149 26.32 12.93 -11.90
C ASP A 149 26.09 11.98 -13.09
N PRO A 150 25.55 12.50 -14.21
CA PRO A 150 25.31 11.72 -15.43
C PRO A 150 26.60 11.23 -16.11
N THR A 151 27.75 11.86 -15.83
CA THR A 151 29.03 11.56 -16.49
C THR A 151 29.83 10.46 -15.78
N ALA A 152 29.45 10.12 -14.54
CA ALA A 152 30.11 9.07 -13.77
C ALA A 152 29.98 7.69 -14.43
N LYS A 153 31.11 6.98 -14.55
CA LYS A 153 31.11 5.56 -14.97
C LYS A 153 30.40 4.71 -13.92
N ARG A 154 29.34 4.00 -14.32
CA ARG A 154 28.52 3.17 -13.44
C ARG A 154 28.19 1.83 -14.08
N ASN A 155 27.90 0.85 -13.22
CA ASN A 155 27.34 -0.42 -13.66
C ASN A 155 25.84 -0.23 -13.94
N TYR A 156 25.46 -0.23 -15.22
CA TYR A 156 24.08 -0.05 -15.67
C TYR A 156 23.23 -1.33 -15.65
N ASN A 157 23.78 -2.44 -15.14
CA ASN A 157 23.00 -3.67 -14.93
C ASN A 157 22.05 -3.55 -13.74
N ILE A 158 22.26 -2.57 -12.85
CA ILE A 158 21.45 -2.35 -11.65
C ILE A 158 21.18 -0.85 -11.51
N PHE A 159 19.91 -0.46 -11.42
CA PHE A 159 19.51 0.92 -11.13
C PHE A 159 19.53 1.15 -9.64
N ARG A 160 20.47 1.93 -9.13
CA ARG A 160 20.63 2.15 -7.69
C ARG A 160 20.00 3.46 -7.25
N ALA A 161 19.20 3.40 -6.19
CA ALA A 161 18.55 4.56 -5.60
C ALA A 161 19.56 5.53 -4.94
N ASP A 162 20.71 5.05 -4.48
CA ASP A 162 21.78 5.87 -3.88
C ASP A 162 22.49 6.78 -4.89
N ALA A 163 22.31 6.52 -6.17
CA ALA A 163 22.99 7.17 -7.28
C ALA A 163 22.18 8.31 -7.89
N ILE A 164 20.86 8.33 -7.66
CA ILE A 164 19.91 9.34 -8.15
C ILE A 164 19.78 10.53 -7.20
N GLU A 165 19.28 11.64 -7.73
CA GLU A 165 19.01 12.88 -7.01
C GLU A 165 18.05 12.70 -5.83
N LYS A 166 18.11 13.62 -4.87
CA LYS A 166 17.42 13.44 -3.58
C LYS A 166 15.90 13.40 -3.73
N ASP A 167 15.33 14.17 -4.65
CA ASP A 167 13.89 14.33 -4.82
C ASP A 167 13.32 13.07 -5.49
N GLU A 168 13.94 12.67 -6.60
CA GLU A 168 13.67 11.44 -7.34
C GLU A 168 13.83 10.20 -6.48
N ARG A 169 14.83 10.20 -5.59
CA ARG A 169 15.02 9.08 -4.66
C ARG A 169 13.85 8.90 -3.72
N VAL A 170 13.36 10.00 -3.13
CA VAL A 170 12.20 9.93 -2.23
C VAL A 170 10.97 9.50 -3.00
N LEU A 171 10.77 10.02 -4.21
CA LEU A 171 9.68 9.60 -5.08
C LEU A 171 9.77 8.11 -5.45
N ALA A 172 10.95 7.60 -5.81
CA ALA A 172 11.17 6.17 -6.06
C ALA A 172 10.87 5.30 -4.82
N PHE A 173 11.17 5.79 -3.62
CA PHE A 173 10.74 5.11 -2.39
C PHE A 173 9.22 5.13 -2.22
N ILE A 174 8.55 6.24 -2.50
CA ILE A 174 7.07 6.29 -2.45
C ILE A 174 6.46 5.31 -3.46
N ILE A 175 7.01 5.25 -4.67
CA ILE A 175 6.58 4.29 -5.70
C ILE A 175 6.74 2.85 -5.16
N SER A 176 7.95 2.47 -4.77
CA SER A 176 8.26 1.08 -4.38
C SER A 176 7.70 0.64 -3.03
N TRP A 177 7.30 1.56 -2.14
CA TRP A 177 6.75 1.21 -0.83
C TRP A 177 5.26 1.42 -0.67
N ILE A 178 4.65 2.32 -1.46
CA ILE A 178 3.25 2.74 -1.29
C ILE A 178 2.44 2.45 -2.55
N LEU A 179 2.91 2.89 -3.71
CA LEU A 179 2.12 2.81 -4.95
C LEU A 179 2.16 1.41 -5.57
N VAL A 180 3.37 0.87 -5.73
CA VAL A 180 3.64 -0.45 -6.32
C VAL A 180 4.58 -1.22 -5.38
N PRO A 181 4.09 -1.63 -4.19
CA PRO A 181 4.90 -2.33 -3.22
C PRO A 181 5.39 -3.66 -3.79
N HIS A 182 6.72 -3.81 -3.84
CA HIS A 182 7.35 -5.06 -4.28
C HIS A 182 8.32 -5.58 -3.22
N ASN A 183 8.45 -6.91 -3.13
CA ASN A 183 9.27 -7.57 -2.11
C ASN A 183 10.75 -7.70 -2.52
N SER A 184 11.34 -6.62 -3.04
CA SER A 184 12.73 -6.62 -3.52
C SER A 184 13.60 -5.62 -2.76
N ASN A 185 14.88 -5.54 -3.11
CA ASN A 185 15.79 -4.59 -2.48
C ASN A 185 15.44 -3.16 -2.91
N HIS A 186 14.81 -2.38 -2.04
CA HIS A 186 14.45 -0.98 -2.29
C HIS A 186 15.64 -0.02 -2.46
N ALA A 187 16.88 -0.47 -2.28
CA ALA A 187 18.06 0.28 -2.72
C ALA A 187 18.25 0.20 -4.25
N GLN A 188 17.49 -0.66 -4.93
CA GLN A 188 17.49 -0.85 -6.38
C GLN A 188 16.11 -0.52 -6.94
N LEU A 189 16.09 0.17 -8.08
CA LEU A 189 14.87 0.46 -8.81
C LEU A 189 14.60 -0.70 -9.78
N THR A 190 13.36 -1.15 -9.81
CA THR A 190 12.83 -2.04 -10.85
C THR A 190 12.65 -1.29 -12.17
N THR A 191 12.31 -2.01 -13.23
CA THR A 191 12.05 -1.35 -14.52
C THR A 191 10.76 -0.51 -14.45
N GLU A 192 9.77 -1.02 -13.73
CA GLU A 192 8.49 -0.39 -13.43
C GLU A 192 8.69 0.91 -12.64
N ASP A 193 9.54 0.90 -11.60
CA ASP A 193 9.87 2.10 -10.81
C ASP A 193 10.47 3.19 -11.70
N VAL A 194 11.39 2.82 -12.60
CA VAL A 194 12.04 3.77 -13.51
C VAL A 194 11.03 4.40 -14.46
N PHE A 195 10.12 3.61 -15.04
CA PHE A 195 9.08 4.16 -15.93
C PHE A 195 8.09 5.04 -15.19
N LEU A 196 7.65 4.64 -13.99
CA LEU A 196 6.77 5.45 -13.17
C LEU A 196 7.45 6.76 -12.79
N LEU A 197 8.70 6.71 -12.31
CA LEU A 197 9.48 7.90 -11.99
C LEU A 197 9.56 8.88 -13.17
N HIS A 198 9.77 8.38 -14.39
CA HIS A 198 9.73 9.20 -15.59
C HIS A 198 8.36 9.82 -15.84
N ALA A 199 7.29 9.02 -15.76
CA ALA A 199 5.93 9.49 -15.97
C ALA A 199 5.55 10.62 -14.99
N PHE A 200 5.93 10.48 -13.71
CA PHE A 200 5.78 11.55 -12.72
C PHE A 200 6.56 12.81 -13.12
N LYS A 201 7.85 12.68 -13.44
CA LYS A 201 8.70 13.83 -13.82
C LYS A 201 8.19 14.56 -15.05
N CYS A 202 7.61 13.83 -16.00
CA CYS A 202 7.06 14.39 -17.23
C CYS A 202 5.59 14.84 -17.10
N ASN A 203 4.98 14.75 -15.91
CA ASN A 203 3.55 15.01 -15.69
C ASN A 203 2.66 14.24 -16.69
N LEU A 204 3.01 12.99 -16.97
CA LEU A 204 2.17 12.10 -17.77
C LEU A 204 1.12 11.51 -16.84
N LEU A 205 -0.16 11.70 -17.15
CA LEU A 205 -1.24 11.08 -16.39
C LEU A 205 -1.12 9.55 -16.50
N ILE A 206 -1.08 8.85 -15.37
CA ILE A 206 -0.91 7.39 -15.31
C ILE A 206 -2.18 6.67 -14.86
N ASP A 207 -2.35 5.44 -15.35
CA ASP A 207 -3.40 4.48 -14.94
C ASP A 207 -2.80 3.31 -14.13
#